data_AF-A0A5N6UW43-F1
#
_entry.id   AF-A0A5N6UW43-F1
#
_cell.length_a   1.000
_cell.length_b   1.000
_cell.length_c   1.000
_cell.angle_alpha   90.00
_cell.angle_beta   90.00
_cell.angle_gamma   90.00
#
_symmetry.space_group_name_H-M   'P 1'
#
loop_
_entity.id
_entity.type
_entity.pdbx_description
1 polymer ?
#
loop_
_entity_poly.entity_id
_entity_poly.type
_entity_poly.pdbx_seq_one_letter_code
_entity_poly.pdbx_strand_id
1 'polypeptide(L)'
;MINDHDAFPIRVNLENVSSDPKTPFDGVVTPSSELNEAQSDDSRYAGMGTTVEAKYILGCDGVHSWLRKQLGLSLEGESYNDSWGVLDIIPLPDFPDIRKRSNIKSKHGTLMMIPRERKLVRVYVELPPEEADRYRADRNANVLTEQVATIMQPSAKTSAERLVYITAYSLPERLSTRIPQRQDKE
;
A
#
# COMPACT_ATOMS: atom_id res chain seq x y z
N MET A 1 0.79 39.29 10.77
CA MET A 1 -0.38 38.55 11.31
C MET A 1 -0.05 37.09 11.70
N ILE A 2 1.13 36.79 12.27
CA ILE A 2 1.43 35.49 12.90
C ILE A 2 1.01 35.44 14.38
N ASN A 3 0.75 36.62 14.96
CA ASN A 3 0.50 36.79 16.40
C ASN A 3 -0.99 36.82 16.76
N ASP A 4 -1.88 36.54 15.81
CA ASP A 4 -3.30 36.37 16.13
C ASP A 4 -3.52 34.94 16.63
N HIS A 5 -3.50 34.80 17.95
CA HIS A 5 -3.64 33.51 18.60
C HIS A 5 -5.08 32.99 18.62
N ASP A 6 -6.06 33.78 18.18
CA ASP A 6 -7.47 33.39 18.19
C ASP A 6 -8.01 33.06 16.79
N ALA A 7 -7.19 33.25 15.74
CA ALA A 7 -7.55 32.88 14.38
C ALA A 7 -7.30 31.38 14.09
N PHE A 8 -8.33 30.71 13.55
CA PHE A 8 -8.27 29.32 13.06
C PHE A 8 -8.63 29.29 11.56
N PRO A 9 -7.68 29.62 10.67
CA PRO A 9 -7.96 29.81 9.25
C PRO A 9 -8.31 28.52 8.49
N ILE A 10 -8.07 27.34 9.06
CA ILE A 10 -8.31 26.06 8.41
C ILE A 10 -9.53 25.40 9.04
N ARG A 11 -10.49 24.99 8.21
CA ARG A 11 -11.69 24.24 8.60
C ARG A 11 -11.79 22.98 7.76
N VAL A 12 -11.95 21.83 8.41
CA VAL A 12 -12.14 20.53 7.73
C VAL A 12 -13.27 19.75 8.40
N ASN A 13 -14.03 18.98 7.62
CA ASN A 13 -15.20 18.25 8.12
C ASN A 13 -14.89 16.77 8.29
N LEU A 14 -14.79 16.28 9.53
CA LEU A 14 -14.51 14.87 9.78
C LEU A 14 -15.61 13.99 9.17
N GLU A 15 -15.20 13.07 8.30
CA GLU A 15 -16.08 12.01 7.78
C GLU A 15 -16.00 10.82 8.74
N ASN A 16 -17.15 10.42 9.30
CA ASN A 16 -17.22 9.20 10.08
C ASN A 16 -17.08 7.99 9.16
N VAL A 17 -16.01 7.22 9.35
CA VAL A 17 -15.89 5.89 8.74
C VAL A 17 -16.88 4.98 9.46
N SER A 18 -17.78 4.31 8.73
CA SER A 18 -18.70 3.37 9.37
C SER A 18 -17.89 2.27 10.06
N SER A 19 -18.30 1.85 11.25
CA SER A 19 -17.62 0.89 12.12
C SER A 19 -17.58 -0.55 11.59
N ASP A 20 -17.70 -0.76 10.29
CA ASP A 20 -17.79 -2.07 9.67
C ASP A 20 -16.55 -2.34 8.80
N PRO A 21 -15.38 -2.62 9.42
CA PRO A 21 -14.19 -2.98 8.68
C PRO A 21 -14.30 -4.47 8.34
N LYS A 22 -14.90 -4.81 7.19
CA LYS A 22 -14.59 -6.09 6.55
C LYS A 22 -13.16 -6.02 6.02
N THR A 23 -12.18 -6.28 6.89
CA THR A 23 -10.81 -6.48 6.42
C THR A 23 -10.70 -7.87 5.80
N PRO A 24 -10.05 -8.03 4.64
CA PRO A 24 -9.89 -9.34 3.99
C PRO A 24 -9.02 -10.34 4.77
N PHE A 25 -8.54 -9.98 5.97
CA PHE A 25 -7.59 -10.72 6.78
C PHE A 25 -8.19 -11.28 8.08
N ASP A 26 -9.52 -11.23 8.25
CA ASP A 26 -10.19 -11.95 9.34
C ASP A 26 -9.78 -13.43 9.30
N GLY A 27 -8.90 -13.82 10.24
CA GLY A 27 -8.37 -15.17 10.38
C GLY A 27 -6.88 -15.38 10.05
N VAL A 28 -6.15 -14.37 9.55
CA VAL A 28 -4.69 -14.49 9.31
C VAL A 28 -3.90 -13.89 10.46
N VAL A 29 -3.40 -14.75 11.36
CA VAL A 29 -2.52 -14.33 12.46
C VAL A 29 -1.12 -14.03 11.91
N THR A 30 -0.74 -12.75 11.90
CA THR A 30 0.64 -12.33 11.67
C THR A 30 1.32 -12.06 13.03
N PRO A 31 2.62 -12.32 13.23
CA PRO A 31 3.28 -12.12 14.53
C PRO A 31 3.24 -10.67 15.06
N SER A 32 2.88 -9.71 14.21
CA SER A 32 2.69 -8.30 14.54
C SER A 32 1.26 -7.95 14.98
N SER A 33 0.31 -8.89 14.93
CA SER A 33 -1.09 -8.63 15.33
C SER A 33 -1.28 -8.47 16.84
N GLU A 34 -0.32 -8.91 17.66
CA GLU A 34 -0.42 -8.85 19.13
C GLU A 34 -0.07 -7.48 19.74
N LEU A 35 0.30 -6.47 18.94
CA LEU A 35 0.78 -5.17 19.46
C LEU A 35 -0.14 -3.97 19.18
N ASN A 36 -1.35 -4.19 18.64
CA ASN A 36 -2.20 -3.07 18.20
C ASN A 36 -3.66 -3.15 18.67
N GLU A 37 -3.90 -3.60 19.90
CA GLU A 37 -5.17 -3.33 20.60
C GLU A 37 -5.13 -1.95 21.29
N ALA A 38 -4.89 -0.90 20.52
CA ALA A 38 -5.41 0.40 20.91
C ALA A 38 -6.89 0.40 20.48
N GLN A 39 -7.79 0.01 21.38
CA GLN A 39 -9.22 0.22 21.18
C GLN A 39 -9.48 1.71 21.08
N SER A 40 -9.50 2.23 19.84
CA SER A 40 -10.05 3.55 19.55
C SER A 40 -11.56 3.46 19.79
N ASP A 41 -12.02 4.03 20.90
CA ASP A 41 -13.45 4.18 21.20
C ASP A 41 -14.03 5.37 20.40
N ASP A 42 -13.86 5.33 19.09
CA ASP A 42 -14.41 6.31 18.13
C ASP A 42 -15.93 6.19 17.96
N SER A 43 -16.55 5.18 18.60
CA SER A 43 -17.99 4.95 18.59
C SER A 43 -18.80 6.16 19.07
N ARG A 44 -18.19 6.99 19.93
CA ARG A 44 -18.80 8.18 20.55
C ARG A 44 -18.96 9.35 19.59
N TYR A 45 -18.22 9.36 18.47
CA TYR A 45 -18.26 10.43 17.47
C TYR A 45 -18.95 10.00 16.17
N ALA A 46 -19.29 8.71 16.04
CA ALA A 46 -20.06 8.16 14.94
C ALA A 46 -21.40 8.91 14.75
N GLY A 47 -21.56 9.57 13.60
CA GLY A 47 -22.74 10.36 13.25
C GLY A 47 -22.71 11.83 13.65
N MET A 48 -21.75 12.29 14.46
CA MET A 48 -21.55 13.73 14.72
C MET A 48 -20.60 14.30 13.67
N GLY A 49 -21.13 15.04 12.70
CA GLY A 49 -20.32 15.87 11.82
C GLY A 49 -19.55 16.89 12.65
N THR A 50 -18.28 16.62 12.92
CA THR A 50 -17.42 17.46 13.74
C THR A 50 -16.50 18.24 12.80
N THR A 51 -16.80 19.52 12.62
CA THR A 51 -15.87 20.44 11.94
C THR A 51 -14.71 20.71 12.88
N VAL A 52 -13.49 20.48 12.40
CA VAL A 52 -12.26 20.81 13.11
C VAL A 52 -11.76 22.16 12.59
N GLU A 53 -11.58 23.11 13.50
CA GLU A 53 -10.93 24.39 13.23
C GLU A 53 -9.48 24.33 13.74
N ALA A 54 -8.52 24.67 12.89
CA ALA A 54 -7.11 24.56 13.22
C ALA A 54 -6.29 25.74 12.70
N LYS A 55 -5.19 26.04 13.40
CA LYS A 55 -4.15 26.96 12.92
C LYS A 55 -3.29 26.33 11.82
N TYR A 56 -2.98 25.05 12.00
CA TYR A 56 -2.18 24.25 11.10
C TYR A 56 -2.79 22.85 11.00
N ILE A 57 -2.69 22.25 9.82
CA ILE A 57 -3.05 20.86 9.60
C ILE A 57 -1.95 20.18 8.80
N LEU A 58 -1.62 18.94 9.16
CA LEU A 58 -0.63 18.13 8.45
C LEU A 58 -1.30 16.86 7.94
N GLY A 59 -1.29 16.67 6.61
CA GLY A 59 -1.82 15.47 5.98
C GLY A 59 -0.77 14.37 5.85
N CYS A 60 -0.98 13.27 6.57
CA CYS A 60 -0.15 12.06 6.49
C CYS A 60 -1.00 10.80 6.19
N ASP A 61 -2.15 10.99 5.53
CA ASP A 61 -3.20 10.00 5.28
C ASP A 61 -3.09 9.30 3.90
N GLY A 62 -1.90 9.30 3.30
CA GLY A 62 -1.53 8.44 2.17
C GLY A 62 -2.09 8.82 0.79
N VAL A 63 -1.97 7.89 -0.18
CA VAL A 63 -2.30 8.14 -1.60
C VAL A 63 -3.77 8.53 -1.82
N HIS A 64 -4.68 8.03 -1.00
CA HIS A 64 -6.11 8.35 -1.07
C HIS A 64 -6.54 9.48 -0.13
N SER A 65 -5.57 10.25 0.40
CA SER A 65 -5.75 11.34 1.38
C SER A 65 -7.11 12.02 1.31
N TRP A 66 -7.86 11.87 2.39
CA TRP A 66 -9.11 12.57 2.65
C TRP A 66 -8.83 14.07 2.79
N LEU A 67 -7.78 14.45 3.52
CA LEU A 67 -7.47 15.86 3.76
C LEU A 67 -7.17 16.60 2.45
N ARG A 68 -6.38 15.98 1.56
CA ARG A 68 -6.07 16.53 0.24
C ARG A 68 -7.35 16.82 -0.55
N LYS A 69 -8.32 15.91 -0.52
CA LYS A 69 -9.62 16.08 -1.20
C LYS A 69 -10.45 17.19 -0.58
N GLN A 70 -10.50 17.27 0.76
CA GLN A 70 -11.21 18.35 1.47
C GLN A 70 -10.63 19.74 1.16
N LEU A 71 -9.32 19.81 0.92
CA LEU A 71 -8.63 21.04 0.50
C LEU A 71 -8.73 21.32 -1.02
N GLY A 72 -9.50 20.53 -1.76
CA GLY A 72 -9.71 20.72 -3.20
C GLY A 72 -8.46 20.46 -4.05
N LEU A 73 -7.49 19.70 -3.54
CA LEU A 73 -6.25 19.42 -4.25
C LEU A 73 -6.37 18.11 -5.06
N SER A 74 -6.04 18.19 -6.34
CA SER A 74 -5.91 17.03 -7.21
C SER A 74 -4.49 16.46 -7.18
N LEU A 75 -4.41 15.16 -7.48
CA LEU A 75 -3.18 14.52 -7.92
C LEU A 75 -3.23 14.44 -9.45
N GLU A 76 -2.29 15.09 -10.11
CA GLU A 76 -2.11 15.05 -11.56
C GLU A 76 -1.08 13.98 -11.89
N GLY A 77 -1.33 13.20 -12.94
CA GLY A 77 -0.38 12.20 -13.41
C GLY A 77 -1.03 11.07 -14.18
N GLU A 78 -0.19 10.20 -14.72
CA GLU A 78 -0.60 9.10 -15.58
C GLU A 78 -0.68 7.80 -14.79
N SER A 79 -1.58 6.93 -15.23
CA SER A 79 -1.65 5.57 -14.69
C SER A 79 -1.07 4.64 -15.73
N TYR A 80 0.07 4.03 -15.41
CA TYR A 80 0.64 2.97 -16.24
C TYR A 80 -0.05 1.66 -15.89
N ASN A 81 -0.22 0.79 -16.89
CA ASN A 81 -0.88 -0.50 -16.70
C ASN A 81 0.06 -1.57 -16.10
N ASP A 82 1.24 -1.14 -15.63
CA ASP A 82 2.24 -2.01 -15.02
C ASP A 82 1.75 -2.45 -13.64
N SER A 83 1.49 -3.74 -13.53
CA SER A 83 1.00 -4.38 -12.32
C SER A 83 2.08 -5.26 -11.72
N TRP A 84 2.38 -5.05 -10.45
CA TRP A 84 3.43 -5.76 -9.74
C TRP A 84 2.86 -6.47 -8.52
N GLY A 85 3.18 -7.74 -8.45
CA GLY A 85 3.07 -8.55 -7.26
C GLY A 85 4.22 -8.34 -6.28
N VAL A 86 3.94 -8.48 -4.99
CA VAL A 86 4.95 -8.51 -3.93
C VAL A 86 4.69 -9.68 -3.03
N LEU A 87 5.71 -10.49 -2.79
CA LEU A 87 5.68 -11.60 -1.85
C LEU A 87 6.84 -11.46 -0.86
N ASP A 88 6.60 -11.64 0.43
CA ASP A 88 7.67 -11.92 1.39
C ASP A 88 7.64 -13.42 1.71
N ILE A 89 8.68 -14.13 1.30
CA ILE A 89 8.78 -15.59 1.42
C ILE A 89 10.06 -16.01 2.14
N ILE A 90 10.02 -17.21 2.73
CA ILE A 90 11.24 -17.98 3.03
C ILE A 90 11.46 -18.92 1.83
N PRO A 91 12.46 -18.63 0.96
CA PRO A 91 12.65 -19.40 -0.26
C PRO A 91 13.37 -20.72 0.04
N LEU A 92 13.02 -21.79 -0.69
CA LEU A 92 13.84 -22.98 -0.78
C LEU A 92 15.07 -22.73 -1.68
N PRO A 93 16.21 -23.40 -1.42
CA PRO A 93 17.55 -22.91 -1.80
C PRO A 93 17.98 -23.07 -3.27
N ASP A 94 17.05 -23.09 -4.24
CA ASP A 94 17.37 -23.54 -5.60
C ASP A 94 17.86 -22.43 -6.56
N PHE A 95 17.85 -21.17 -6.12
CA PHE A 95 18.44 -20.05 -6.87
C PHE A 95 19.76 -19.58 -6.21
N PRO A 96 20.90 -19.62 -6.91
CA PRO A 96 22.22 -19.39 -6.29
C PRO A 96 22.39 -18.00 -5.68
N ASP A 97 21.72 -16.99 -6.25
CA ASP A 97 21.81 -15.60 -5.79
C ASP A 97 20.59 -15.16 -4.96
N ILE A 98 19.80 -16.09 -4.40
CA ILE A 98 18.57 -15.78 -3.63
C ILE A 98 18.82 -14.88 -2.41
N ARG A 99 20.07 -14.83 -1.94
CA ARG A 99 20.51 -13.99 -0.80
C ARG A 99 21.24 -12.72 -1.23
N LYS A 100 21.24 -12.39 -2.52
CA LYS A 100 21.71 -11.11 -3.07
C LYS A 100 20.53 -10.38 -3.70
N ARG A 101 20.63 -9.05 -3.79
CA ARG A 101 19.68 -8.29 -4.62
C ARG A 101 19.87 -8.74 -6.07
N SER A 102 18.80 -9.20 -6.71
CA SER A 102 18.85 -9.68 -8.09
C SER A 102 17.65 -9.18 -8.89
N ASN A 103 17.84 -9.06 -10.20
CA ASN A 103 16.78 -8.81 -11.16
C ASN A 103 16.88 -9.91 -12.22
N ILE A 104 15.77 -10.59 -12.48
CA ILE A 104 15.67 -11.65 -13.46
C ILE A 104 14.66 -11.21 -14.50
N LYS A 105 15.12 -11.14 -15.74
CA LYS A 105 14.30 -10.82 -16.90
C LYS A 105 14.23 -12.03 -17.80
N SER A 106 13.02 -12.49 -18.09
CA SER A 106 12.77 -13.59 -19.02
C SER A 106 11.72 -13.20 -20.06
N LYS A 107 11.43 -14.10 -21.00
CA LYS A 107 10.34 -13.92 -21.97
C LYS A 107 8.94 -13.93 -21.31
N HIS A 108 8.85 -14.36 -20.05
CA HIS A 108 7.60 -14.46 -19.30
C HIS A 108 7.36 -13.28 -18.36
N GLY A 109 8.32 -12.35 -18.27
CA GLY A 109 8.23 -11.16 -17.41
C GLY A 109 9.50 -10.91 -16.63
N THR A 110 9.43 -9.92 -15.75
CA THR A 110 10.52 -9.48 -14.88
C THR A 110 10.21 -9.78 -13.42
N LEU A 111 11.21 -10.18 -12.66
CA LEU A 111 11.13 -10.20 -11.21
C LEU A 111 12.37 -9.57 -10.58
N MET A 112 12.20 -9.03 -9.37
CA MET A 112 13.28 -8.50 -8.56
C MET A 112 13.22 -9.15 -7.18
N MET A 113 14.35 -9.67 -6.72
CA MET A 113 14.50 -10.24 -5.38
C MET A 113 15.30 -9.29 -4.50
N ILE A 114 14.80 -9.05 -3.30
CA ILE A 114 15.45 -8.24 -2.28
C ILE A 114 15.57 -9.08 -1.00
N PRO A 115 16.78 -9.50 -0.61
CA PRO A 115 17.00 -10.18 0.65
C PRO A 115 16.54 -9.32 1.83
N ARG A 116 15.84 -9.95 2.76
CA ARG A 116 15.32 -9.33 3.97
C ARG A 116 15.91 -10.00 5.21
N GLU A 117 15.62 -9.42 6.35
CA GLU A 117 15.94 -9.96 7.67
C GLU A 117 15.31 -11.36 7.88
N ARG A 118 15.81 -12.11 8.87
CA ARG A 118 15.21 -13.39 9.32
C ARG A 118 15.02 -14.44 8.20
N LYS A 119 15.93 -14.45 7.23
CA LYS A 119 15.92 -15.34 6.04
C LYS A 119 14.77 -15.08 5.06
N LEU A 120 14.01 -14.00 5.22
CA LEU A 120 13.01 -13.60 4.25
C LEU A 120 13.67 -13.09 2.97
N VAL A 121 12.95 -13.22 1.87
CA VAL A 121 13.24 -12.58 0.60
C VAL A 121 11.95 -11.95 0.10
N ARG A 122 12.03 -10.66 -0.22
CA ARG A 122 10.95 -9.97 -0.92
C ARG A 122 11.10 -10.17 -2.41
N VAL A 123 10.07 -10.70 -3.04
CA VAL A 123 9.99 -10.89 -4.49
C VAL A 123 8.99 -9.89 -5.05
N TYR A 124 9.46 -9.00 -5.90
CA TYR A 124 8.61 -8.22 -6.80
C TYR A 124 8.48 -9.00 -8.10
N VAL A 125 7.26 -9.21 -8.57
CA VAL A 125 6.98 -9.98 -9.78
C VAL A 125 6.05 -9.20 -10.70
N GLU A 126 6.45 -9.02 -11.95
CA GLU A 126 5.63 -8.39 -12.98
C GLU A 126 4.47 -9.31 -13.34
N LEU A 127 3.26 -8.76 -13.32
CA LEU A 127 2.04 -9.47 -13.68
C LEU A 127 1.55 -9.04 -15.07
N PRO A 128 1.34 -9.99 -15.99
CA PRO A 128 0.54 -9.73 -17.18
C PRO A 128 -0.85 -9.19 -16.81
N PRO A 129 -1.50 -8.38 -17.68
CA PRO A 129 -2.80 -7.77 -17.37
C PRO A 129 -3.87 -8.78 -16.90
N GLU A 130 -3.98 -9.92 -17.58
CA GLU A 130 -4.92 -11.00 -17.24
C GLU A 130 -4.66 -11.57 -15.84
N GLU A 131 -3.39 -11.77 -15.48
CA GLU A 131 -2.98 -12.27 -14.17
C GLU A 131 -3.21 -11.23 -13.07
N ALA A 132 -2.98 -9.95 -13.39
CA ALA A 132 -3.27 -8.86 -12.48
C ALA A 132 -4.77 -8.76 -12.18
N ASP A 133 -5.62 -8.93 -13.18
CA ASP A 133 -7.08 -8.93 -13.02
C ASP A 133 -7.57 -10.15 -12.24
N ARG A 134 -7.02 -11.34 -12.54
CA ARG A 134 -7.26 -12.58 -11.78
C ARG A 134 -6.90 -12.41 -10.30
N TYR A 135 -5.74 -11.82 -10.00
CA TYR A 135 -5.36 -11.53 -8.61
C TYR A 135 -6.27 -10.48 -7.96
N ARG A 136 -6.69 -9.44 -8.69
CA ARG A 136 -7.60 -8.40 -8.15
C ARG A 136 -8.96 -8.97 -7.78
N ALA A 137 -9.50 -9.88 -8.60
CA ALA A 137 -10.79 -10.51 -8.38
C ALA A 137 -10.77 -11.46 -7.19
N ASP A 138 -9.81 -12.39 -7.16
CA ASP A 138 -9.85 -13.51 -6.22
C ASP A 138 -8.90 -13.35 -5.02
N ARG A 139 -7.96 -12.39 -5.09
CA ARG A 139 -6.88 -12.18 -4.09
C ARG A 139 -6.10 -13.46 -3.79
N ASN A 140 -6.06 -14.38 -4.75
CA ASN A 140 -5.45 -15.68 -4.60
C ASN A 140 -3.93 -15.57 -4.75
N ALA A 141 -3.20 -15.95 -3.70
CA ALA A 141 -1.74 -15.93 -3.68
C ALA A 141 -1.08 -16.83 -4.72
N ASN A 142 -1.78 -17.87 -5.19
CA ASN A 142 -1.25 -18.82 -6.15
C ASN A 142 -0.89 -18.15 -7.48
N VAL A 143 -1.66 -17.15 -7.91
CA VAL A 143 -1.40 -16.37 -9.13
C VAL A 143 0.02 -15.82 -9.15
N LEU A 144 0.44 -15.28 -8.01
CA LEU A 144 1.76 -14.67 -7.86
C LEU A 144 2.88 -15.71 -7.81
N THR A 145 2.66 -16.81 -7.09
CA THR A 145 3.66 -17.89 -7.01
C THR A 145 3.82 -18.64 -8.34
N GLU A 146 2.73 -18.82 -9.10
CA GLU A 146 2.74 -19.40 -10.45
C GLU A 146 3.53 -18.52 -11.42
N GLN A 147 3.32 -17.20 -11.36
CA GLN A 147 4.06 -16.28 -12.22
C GLN A 147 5.55 -16.23 -11.87
N VAL A 148 5.92 -16.27 -10.59
CA VAL A 148 7.33 -16.41 -10.17
C VAL A 148 7.94 -17.70 -10.71
N ALA A 149 7.26 -18.84 -10.56
CA ALA A 149 7.75 -20.13 -11.06
C ALA A 149 7.93 -20.12 -12.58
N THR A 150 7.03 -19.46 -13.31
CA THR A 150 7.07 -19.30 -14.77
C THR A 150 8.27 -18.46 -15.22
N ILE A 151 8.51 -17.32 -14.56
CA ILE A 151 9.67 -16.46 -14.89
C ILE A 151 11.00 -17.15 -14.57
N MET A 152 11.04 -17.97 -13.52
CA MET A 152 12.25 -18.65 -13.03
C MET A 152 12.65 -19.93 -13.80
N GLN A 153 11.92 -20.32 -14.85
CA GLN A 153 12.24 -21.52 -15.63
C GLN A 153 13.63 -21.42 -16.31
N PRO A 154 14.40 -22.53 -16.38
CA PRO A 154 14.08 -23.89 -15.93
C PRO A 154 14.35 -24.16 -14.44
N SER A 155 14.95 -23.21 -13.71
CA SER A 155 15.32 -23.32 -12.29
C SER A 155 14.12 -23.24 -11.32
N ALA A 156 12.93 -23.62 -11.79
CA ALA A 156 11.61 -23.26 -11.27
C ALA A 156 11.17 -23.96 -9.97
N LYS A 157 12.08 -24.60 -9.23
CA LYS A 157 11.76 -25.15 -7.90
C LYS A 157 11.84 -24.08 -6.81
N THR A 158 11.29 -22.90 -7.09
CA THR A 158 11.14 -21.87 -6.06
C THR A 158 9.88 -22.15 -5.25
N SER A 159 9.83 -23.29 -4.56
CA SER A 159 8.82 -23.54 -3.55
C SER A 159 9.14 -22.63 -2.34
N ALA A 160 8.15 -21.87 -1.89
CA ALA A 160 8.28 -21.12 -0.64
C ALA A 160 7.95 -22.06 0.52
N GLU A 161 8.83 -22.15 1.51
CA GLU A 161 8.54 -22.87 2.76
C GLU A 161 7.45 -22.15 3.55
N ARG A 162 7.44 -20.82 3.47
CA ARG A 162 6.46 -19.97 4.16
C ARG A 162 6.22 -18.69 3.38
N LEU A 163 4.95 -18.33 3.22
CA LEU A 163 4.49 -17.03 2.74
C LEU A 163 4.09 -16.18 3.97
N VAL A 164 4.75 -15.03 4.15
CA VAL A 164 4.52 -14.15 5.31
C VAL A 164 3.67 -12.94 4.95
N TYR A 165 3.81 -12.43 3.74
CA TYR A 165 3.07 -11.26 3.26
C TYR A 165 2.88 -11.32 1.75
N ILE A 166 1.74 -10.81 1.29
CA ILE A 166 1.42 -10.71 -0.13
C ILE A 166 0.62 -9.45 -0.42
N THR A 167 0.94 -8.80 -1.54
CA THR A 167 0.13 -7.71 -2.09
C THR A 167 0.36 -7.59 -3.59
N ALA A 168 -0.51 -6.88 -4.27
CA ALA A 168 -0.23 -6.41 -5.62
C ALA A 168 -0.55 -4.91 -5.70
N TYR A 169 0.32 -4.18 -6.37
CA TYR A 169 0.14 -2.76 -6.63
C TYR A 169 0.29 -2.48 -8.12
N SER A 170 -0.45 -1.47 -8.59
CA SER A 170 -0.15 -0.81 -9.85
C SER A 170 0.73 0.40 -9.55
N LEU A 171 1.56 0.83 -10.51
CA LEU A 171 2.41 2.02 -10.39
C LEU A 171 1.79 3.21 -11.13
N PRO A 172 0.77 3.89 -10.57
CA PRO A 172 0.41 5.21 -11.07
C PRO A 172 1.42 6.22 -10.54
N GLU A 173 2.00 7.02 -11.44
CA GLU A 173 2.81 8.16 -11.05
C GLU A 173 1.88 9.37 -10.97
N ARG A 174 1.68 9.91 -9.77
CA ARG A 174 0.88 11.12 -9.58
C ARG A 174 1.53 12.06 -8.59
N LEU A 175 1.51 13.34 -8.91
CA LEU A 175 2.03 14.41 -8.07
C LEU A 175 0.94 15.45 -7.84
N SER A 176 0.94 16.11 -6.70
CA SER A 176 0.17 17.34 -6.55
C SER A 176 1.01 18.51 -7.05
N THR A 177 0.43 19.37 -7.86
CA THR A 177 1.11 20.57 -8.40
C THR A 177 1.23 21.69 -7.35
N ARG A 178 0.57 21.55 -6.19
CA ARG A 178 0.58 22.55 -5.12
C ARG A 178 0.64 21.91 -3.74
N ILE A 179 1.46 22.50 -2.88
CA ILE A 179 1.34 22.35 -1.43
C ILE A 179 0.54 23.56 -0.95
N PRO A 180 -0.60 23.39 -0.25
CA PRO A 180 -1.39 24.52 0.20
C PRO A 180 -0.57 25.43 1.10
N GLN A 181 -0.51 26.70 0.72
CA GLN A 181 -0.08 27.78 1.60
C GLN A 181 -1.30 28.62 1.98
N ARG A 182 -1.19 29.37 3.08
CA ARG A 182 -2.24 30.26 3.57
C ARG A 182 -2.75 31.14 2.42
N GLN A 183 -4.03 31.04 2.09
CA GLN A 183 -4.68 32.05 1.25
C GLN A 183 -4.88 33.28 2.11
N ASP A 184 -4.07 34.31 1.88
CA ASP A 184 -4.35 35.63 2.41
C ASP A 184 -5.62 36.14 1.72
N LYS A 185 -6.68 36.35 2.49
CA LYS A 185 -7.86 37.07 2.00
C LYS A 185 -7.45 38.54 1.84
N GLU A 186 -7.57 39.08 0.63
CA GLU A 186 -7.66 40.53 0.41
C GLU A 186 -8.87 41.12 1.15
#